data_AF-A0A1V6MVA8-F1
#
_entry.id   AF-A0A1V6MVA8-F1
#
_cell.length_a   1.000
_cell.length_b   1.000
_cell.length_c   1.000
_cell.angle_alpha   90.00
_cell.angle_beta   90.00
_cell.angle_gamma   90.00
#
_symmetry.space_group_name_H-M   'P 1'
#
loop_
_entity.id
_entity.type
_entity.pdbx_description
1 polymer ?
#
loop_
_entity_poly.entity_id
_entity_poly.type
_entity_poly.pdbx_seq_one_letter_code
_entity_poly.pdbx_strand_id
1 'polypeptide(L)'
;MASPTAEELLASVSGLTPERAQQVADDIDECRRLLATGADMDAVQQHLKDQGVGMIQAILITTRLLGDHPSRLRAAREAVEGSPARNATPPE
;
A
#
# COMPACT_ATOMS: atom_id res chain seq x y z
N MET A 1 5.58 -13.71 -7.12
CA MET A 1 5.60 -13.86 -5.65
C MET A 1 4.17 -13.98 -5.18
N ALA A 2 3.88 -14.87 -4.23
CA ALA A 2 2.52 -15.06 -3.72
C ALA A 2 2.02 -13.81 -2.98
N SER A 3 0.71 -13.65 -2.93
CA SER A 3 0.04 -12.62 -2.13
C SER A 3 0.09 -13.00 -0.66
N PRO A 4 0.47 -12.06 0.23
CA PRO A 4 0.49 -12.38 1.64
C PRO A 4 -0.93 -12.68 2.10
N THR A 5 -1.11 -13.78 2.81
CA THR A 5 -2.42 -14.12 3.35
C THR A 5 -2.76 -13.18 4.51
N ALA A 6 -4.05 -13.00 4.81
CA ALA A 6 -4.48 -12.20 5.95
C ALA A 6 -3.82 -12.65 7.27
N GLU A 7 -3.54 -13.95 7.42
CA GLU A 7 -2.83 -14.51 8.59
C GLU A 7 -1.39 -13.99 8.71
N GLU A 8 -0.65 -13.88 7.60
CA GLU A 8 0.71 -13.32 7.60
C GLU A 8 0.72 -11.83 7.97
N LEU A 9 -0.33 -11.08 7.56
CA LEU A 9 -0.50 -9.68 7.92
C LEU A 9 -0.80 -9.50 9.41
N LEU A 10 -1.69 -10.33 9.97
CA LEU A 10 -2.00 -10.36 11.40
C LEU A 10 -0.75 -10.65 12.24
N ALA A 11 0.06 -11.62 11.83
CA ALA A 11 1.30 -11.99 12.53
C ALA A 11 2.36 -10.89 12.46
N SER A 12 2.36 -10.08 11.40
CA SER A 12 3.37 -9.04 11.17
C SER A 12 3.01 -7.69 11.83
N VAL A 13 1.75 -7.46 12.19
CA VAL A 13 1.26 -6.16 12.67
C VAL A 13 0.37 -6.33 13.91
N SER A 14 0.94 -6.01 15.07
CA SER A 14 0.20 -6.03 16.33
C SER A 14 -0.98 -5.04 16.29
N GLY A 15 -2.18 -5.52 16.62
CA GLY A 15 -3.40 -4.71 16.72
C GLY A 15 -4.25 -4.62 15.45
N LEU A 16 -3.90 -5.35 14.40
CA LEU A 16 -4.73 -5.46 13.20
C LEU A 16 -5.84 -6.51 13.44
N THR A 17 -7.10 -6.19 13.14
CA THR A 17 -8.20 -7.18 13.21
C THR A 17 -8.16 -8.05 11.95
N PRO A 18 -8.72 -9.28 11.99
CA PRO A 18 -8.77 -10.16 10.82
C PRO A 18 -9.44 -9.51 9.60
N GLU A 19 -10.51 -8.75 9.82
CA GLU A 19 -11.21 -8.02 8.75
C GLU A 19 -10.31 -6.95 8.14
N ARG A 20 -9.55 -6.22 8.97
CA ARG A 20 -8.62 -5.21 8.45
C ARG A 20 -7.45 -5.85 7.73
N ALA A 21 -7.02 -7.03 8.15
CA ALA A 21 -5.93 -7.78 7.52
C ALA A 21 -6.35 -8.27 6.14
N GLN A 22 -7.58 -8.79 6.03
CA GLN A 22 -8.15 -9.19 4.76
C GLN A 22 -8.28 -7.99 3.82
N GLN A 23 -8.82 -6.86 4.29
CA GLN A 23 -8.93 -5.65 3.48
C GLN A 23 -7.55 -5.21 2.94
N VAL A 24 -6.51 -5.23 3.78
CA VAL A 24 -5.14 -4.88 3.36
C VAL A 24 -4.60 -5.88 2.33
N ALA A 25 -4.88 -7.18 2.48
CA ALA A 25 -4.49 -8.19 1.49
C ALA A 25 -5.16 -7.93 0.13
N ASP A 26 -6.46 -7.62 0.14
CA ASP A 26 -7.23 -7.31 -1.06
C ASP A 26 -6.69 -6.05 -1.75
N ASP A 27 -6.38 -5.00 -0.99
CA ASP A 27 -5.77 -3.76 -1.49
C ASP A 27 -4.39 -4.05 -2.13
N ILE A 28 -3.55 -4.88 -1.49
CA ILE A 28 -2.25 -5.29 -2.02
C ILE A 28 -2.41 -6.00 -3.37
N ASP A 29 -3.38 -6.91 -3.47
CA ASP A 29 -3.64 -7.67 -4.70
C ASP A 29 -4.14 -6.80 -5.83
N GLU A 30 -4.99 -5.83 -5.52
CA GLU A 30 -5.45 -4.85 -6.49
C GLU A 30 -4.30 -3.97 -6.98
N CYS A 31 -3.48 -3.43 -6.08
CA CYS A 31 -2.32 -2.64 -6.46
C CYS A 31 -1.30 -3.43 -7.28
N ARG A 32 -1.11 -4.72 -6.99
CA ARG A 32 -0.27 -5.61 -7.82
C ARG A 32 -0.82 -5.77 -9.22
N ARG A 33 -2.14 -5.95 -9.37
CA ARG A 33 -2.78 -6.00 -10.69
C ARG A 33 -2.59 -4.69 -11.44
N LEU A 34 -2.75 -3.55 -10.77
CA LEU A 34 -2.54 -2.23 -11.35
C LEU A 34 -1.08 -2.05 -11.82
N LEU A 35 -0.10 -2.42 -11.01
CA LEU A 35 1.32 -2.39 -11.43
C LEU A 35 1.59 -3.33 -12.61
N ALA A 36 0.91 -4.49 -12.66
CA ALA A 36 1.05 -5.44 -13.77
C ALA A 36 0.52 -4.89 -15.11
N THR A 37 -0.38 -3.89 -15.10
CA THR A 37 -0.79 -3.19 -16.33
C THR A 37 0.20 -2.13 -16.79
N GLY A 38 1.35 -1.98 -16.12
CA GLY A 38 2.37 -0.98 -16.42
C GLY A 38 2.14 0.37 -15.74
N ALA A 39 1.22 0.45 -14.76
CA ALA A 39 1.05 1.64 -13.96
C ALA A 39 2.30 1.89 -13.09
N ASP A 40 2.58 3.15 -12.80
CA ASP A 40 3.65 3.54 -11.90
C ASP A 40 3.19 3.59 -10.43
N MET A 41 4.14 3.90 -9.54
CA MET A 41 3.85 3.96 -8.11
C MET A 41 2.95 5.15 -7.74
N ASP A 42 2.94 6.23 -8.52
CA ASP A 42 2.06 7.38 -8.27
C ASP A 42 0.60 7.03 -8.59
N ALA A 43 0.35 6.28 -9.66
CA ALA A 43 -0.97 5.74 -9.97
C ALA A 43 -1.47 4.79 -8.86
N VAL A 44 -0.59 3.99 -8.25
CA VAL A 44 -0.92 3.18 -7.08
C VAL A 44 -1.31 4.07 -5.88
N GLN A 45 -0.57 5.15 -5.63
CA GLN A 45 -0.90 6.06 -4.54
C GLN A 45 -2.22 6.80 -4.76
N GLN A 46 -2.51 7.19 -6.01
CA GLN A 46 -3.78 7.79 -6.39
C GLN A 46 -4.94 6.80 -6.18
N HIS A 47 -4.82 5.56 -6.67
CA HIS A 47 -5.82 4.51 -6.46
C HIS A 47 -6.13 4.30 -4.97
N LEU A 48 -5.09 4.16 -4.15
CA LEU A 48 -5.26 4.00 -2.71
C LEU A 48 -5.87 5.25 -2.05
N LYS A 49 -5.60 6.46 -2.54
CA LYS A 49 -6.25 7.69 -2.06
C LYS A 49 -7.74 7.68 -2.39
N ASP A 50 -8.10 7.30 -3.61
CA ASP A 50 -9.49 7.26 -4.08
C ASP A 50 -10.32 6.21 -3.32
N GLN A 51 -9.69 5.13 -2.87
CA GLN A 51 -10.27 4.14 -1.96
C GLN A 51 -10.36 4.61 -0.49
N GLY A 52 -9.93 5.83 -0.18
CA GLY A 52 -9.93 6.38 1.18
C GLY A 52 -8.88 5.76 2.11
N VAL A 53 -7.86 5.11 1.56
CA VAL A 53 -6.79 4.50 2.36
C VAL A 53 -5.88 5.59 2.91
N GLY A 54 -5.80 5.66 4.25
CA GLY A 54 -4.96 6.63 4.96
C GLY A 54 -3.46 6.38 4.80
N MET A 55 -2.67 7.40 5.13
CA MET A 55 -1.22 7.46 4.90
C MET A 55 -0.44 6.25 5.46
N ILE A 56 -0.71 5.87 6.71
CA ILE A 56 0.00 4.76 7.39
C ILE A 56 -0.25 3.43 6.67
N GLN A 57 -1.51 3.17 6.28
CA GLN A 57 -1.87 1.95 5.57
C GLN A 57 -1.32 1.94 4.14
N ALA A 58 -1.31 3.11 3.47
CA ALA A 58 -0.68 3.25 2.17
C ALA A 58 0.82 2.91 2.21
N ILE A 59 1.54 3.38 3.25
CA ILE A 59 2.96 3.01 3.47
C ILE A 59 3.10 1.50 3.67
N LEU A 60 2.21 0.88 4.46
CA LEU A 60 2.26 -0.55 4.71
C LEU A 60 2.04 -1.36 3.42
N ILE A 61 1.02 -1.02 2.63
CA ILE A 61 0.73 -1.65 1.33
C ILE A 61 1.92 -1.46 0.39
N THR A 62 2.42 -0.23 0.23
CA THR A 62 3.56 0.09 -0.63
C THR A 62 4.83 -0.68 -0.21
N THR A 63 5.06 -0.81 1.10
CA THR A 63 6.18 -1.60 1.65
C THR A 63 6.10 -3.06 1.21
N ARG A 64 4.90 -3.63 1.13
CA ARG A 64 4.66 -5.00 0.67
C ARG A 64 4.75 -5.15 -0.85
N LEU A 65 4.41 -4.11 -1.61
CA LEU A 65 4.60 -4.08 -3.06
C LEU A 65 6.08 -4.08 -3.46
N LEU A 66 6.92 -3.38 -2.69
CA LEU A 66 8.37 -3.32 -2.92
C LEU A 66 9.12 -4.62 -2.58
N GLY A 67 8.47 -5.61 -1.96
CA GLY A 67 9.04 -6.93 -1.68
C GLY A 67 10.06 -6.95 -0.53
N ASP A 68 11.02 -7.87 -0.61
CA ASP A 68 11.99 -8.16 0.48
C ASP A 68 13.28 -7.34 0.37
N HIS A 69 13.15 -6.01 0.37
CA HIS A 69 14.28 -5.10 0.37
C HIS A 69 14.59 -4.59 1.79
N PRO A 70 15.86 -4.55 2.25
CA PRO A 70 16.21 -4.11 3.61
C PRO A 70 15.78 -2.67 3.92
N SER A 71 15.72 -1.80 2.90
CA SER A 71 15.28 -0.40 3.02
C SER A 71 13.83 -0.18 2.58
N ARG A 72 13.01 -1.24 2.42
CA ARG A 72 11.65 -1.15 1.86
C ARG A 72 10.74 -0.17 2.58
N LEU A 73 10.85 -0.08 3.90
CA LEU A 73 10.01 0.83 4.69
C LEU A 73 10.37 2.30 4.40
N ARG A 74 11.67 2.61 4.28
CA ARG A 74 12.13 3.94 3.90
C ARG A 74 11.68 4.28 2.47
N ALA A 75 11.93 3.38 1.52
CA ALA A 75 11.54 3.58 0.13
C ALA A 75 10.02 3.71 -0.05
N ALA A 76 9.22 2.92 0.68
CA ALA A 76 7.77 3.04 0.67
C ALA A 76 7.32 4.37 1.25
N ARG A 77 7.92 4.80 2.35
CA ARG A 77 7.62 6.10 2.95
C ARG A 77 7.95 7.24 2.00
N GLU A 78 9.12 7.21 1.36
CA GLU A 78 9.52 8.19 0.35
C GLU A 78 8.58 8.19 -0.87
N ALA A 79 8.14 7.02 -1.34
CA ALA A 79 7.19 6.92 -2.45
C ALA A 79 5.81 7.49 -2.09
N VAL A 80 5.30 7.22 -0.88
CA VAL A 80 4.00 7.71 -0.43
C VAL A 80 4.06 9.21 -0.11
N GLU A 81 5.06 9.66 0.64
CA GLU A 81 5.25 11.07 1.02
C GLU A 81 5.70 11.94 -0.16
N GLY A 82 6.36 11.37 -1.16
CA GLY A 82 6.75 12.07 -2.38
C GLY A 82 5.64 12.15 -3.43
N SER A 83 4.59 11.33 -3.31
CA SER A 83 3.57 11.24 -4.33
C SER A 83 2.71 12.51 -4.41
N PRO A 84 2.59 13.14 -5.59
CA PRO A 84 1.69 14.27 -5.79
C PRO A 84 0.24 13.91 -5.44
N ALA A 85 -0.17 12.67 -5.65
CA ALA A 85 -1.50 12.19 -5.30
C ALA A 85 -1.79 12.40 -3.80
N ARG A 86 -0.79 12.16 -2.94
CA ARG A 86 -0.93 12.24 -1.48
C ARG A 86 -0.76 13.64 -0.92
N ASN A 87 -0.01 14.49 -1.61
CA ASN A 87 0.27 15.86 -1.20
C ASN A 87 -0.63 16.91 -1.87
N ALA A 88 -1.37 16.53 -2.91
CA ALA A 88 -2.35 17.42 -3.53
C ALA A 88 -3.41 17.79 -2.50
N THR A 89 -3.35 19.04 -2.05
CA THR A 89 -4.41 19.70 -1.30
C THR A 89 -5.67 19.65 -2.17
N PRO A 90 -6.81 19.16 -1.67
CA PRO A 90 -8.03 19.19 -2.46
C PRO A 90 -8.35 20.65 -2.82
N PRO A 91 -8.84 20.94 -4.05
CA PRO A 91 -9.30 22.27 -4.37
C PRO A 91 -10.48 22.63 -3.44
N GLU A 92 -10.40 23.79 -2.80
CA GLU A 92 -11.49 24.41 -2.02
C GLU A 92 -12.70 24.74 -2.90
#